data_AF-A0A2E4HGV7-F1
#
_entry.id   AF-A0A2E4HGV7-F1
#
_cell.length_a   1.000
_cell.length_b   1.000
_cell.length_c   1.000
_cell.angle_alpha   90.00
_cell.angle_beta   90.00
_cell.angle_gamma   90.00
#
_symmetry.space_group_name_H-M   'P 1'
#
loop_
_entity.id
_entity.type
_entity.pdbx_description
1 polymer ?
#
loop_
_entity_poly.entity_id
_entity_poly.type
_entity_poly.pdbx_seq_one_letter_code
_entity_poly.pdbx_strand_id
1 'polypeptide(L)'
;MRATRHCQYCQQTLQGRSDKKFCDVHCRSAFQYEKSKSEAANFYDKVDRVLKKNRKILRTFNKAGTVTISAQLLSEQGFNPLFYTHCCQDENQKTFYFVYDQGFRRKDPRDTDQYILIPWASFSESLEHKTLTNSSSKDVIVTKAIKEKKTQNGQIQQTKKGQPSGQPFL
;
A
#
# COMPACT_ATOMS: atom_id res chain seq x y z
N MET A 1 -23.33 54.69 7.26
CA MET A 1 -22.60 54.22 8.44
C MET A 1 -21.71 53.04 8.02
N ARG A 2 -20.41 53.04 8.35
CA ARG A 2 -19.55 51.87 8.09
C ARG A 2 -19.84 50.81 9.14
N ALA A 3 -20.26 49.62 8.72
CA ALA A 3 -20.45 48.49 9.63
C ALA A 3 -19.10 48.03 10.19
N THR A 4 -18.99 47.99 11.52
CA THR A 4 -17.81 47.45 12.22
C THR A 4 -17.76 45.95 12.00
N ARG A 5 -16.70 45.45 11.37
CA ARG A 5 -16.48 44.03 11.15
C ARG A 5 -15.73 43.44 12.34
N HIS A 6 -16.11 42.25 12.75
CA HIS A 6 -15.52 41.56 13.89
C HIS A 6 -14.87 40.25 13.43
N CYS A 7 -13.84 39.81 14.16
CA CYS A 7 -13.18 38.55 13.91
C CYS A 7 -14.16 37.39 14.14
N GLN A 8 -14.17 36.40 13.23
CA GLN A 8 -15.03 35.22 13.36
C GLN A 8 -14.69 34.33 14.57
N TYR A 9 -13.53 34.52 15.21
CA TYR A 9 -13.08 33.75 16.37
C TYR A 9 -13.11 34.57 17.67
N CYS A 10 -12.24 35.57 17.81
CA CYS A 10 -12.09 36.34 19.05
C CYS A 10 -13.05 37.54 19.16
N GLN A 11 -13.91 37.77 18.16
CA GLN A 11 -14.85 38.90 18.08
C GLN A 11 -14.22 40.30 18.18
N GLN A 12 -12.88 40.43 18.14
CA GLN A 12 -12.22 41.74 18.10
C GLN A 12 -12.52 42.48 16.80
N THR A 13 -12.53 43.81 16.86
CA THR A 13 -12.76 44.67 15.69
C THR A 13 -11.65 44.49 14.66
N LEU A 14 -12.04 44.26 13.41
CA LEU A 14 -11.11 44.08 12.29
C LEU A 14 -10.82 45.42 11.65
N GLN A 15 -9.53 45.75 11.57
CA GLN A 15 -9.02 46.88 10.79
C GLN A 15 -8.23 46.40 9.57
N GLY A 16 -8.21 47.22 8.52
CA GLY A 16 -7.52 46.94 7.25
C GLY A 16 -8.44 46.40 6.16
N ARG A 17 -7.91 45.49 5.33
CA ARG A 17 -8.52 45.01 4.08
C ARG A 17 -10.01 44.61 4.24
N SER A 18 -10.81 44.94 3.23
CA SER A 18 -12.28 44.79 3.23
C SER A 18 -12.80 43.35 3.31
N ASP A 19 -11.96 42.35 3.09
CA ASP A 19 -12.27 40.92 3.15
C ASP A 19 -11.57 40.18 4.30
N LYS A 20 -10.86 40.90 5.18
CA LYS A 20 -10.26 40.34 6.39
C LYS A 20 -11.36 39.69 7.24
N LYS A 21 -11.22 38.39 7.55
CA LYS A 21 -12.13 37.58 8.38
C LYS A 21 -11.59 37.28 9.79
N PHE A 22 -10.27 37.28 9.93
CA PHE A 22 -9.55 36.95 11.17
C PHE A 22 -8.56 38.06 11.52
N CYS A 23 -8.37 38.35 12.81
CA CYS A 23 -7.42 39.38 13.22
C CYS A 23 -5.96 38.96 12.93
N ASP A 24 -5.66 37.68 13.13
CA ASP A 24 -4.35 37.06 12.95
C ASP A 24 -4.46 35.56 12.54
N VAL A 25 -3.34 34.95 12.14
CA VAL A 25 -3.19 33.54 11.77
C VAL A 25 -3.61 32.62 12.93
N HIS A 26 -3.29 32.97 14.18
CA HIS A 26 -3.72 32.19 15.34
C HIS A 26 -5.25 32.03 15.41
N CYS A 27 -5.99 33.13 15.21
CA CYS A 27 -7.46 33.10 15.21
C CYS A 27 -8.04 32.31 14.04
N ARG A 28 -7.39 32.31 12.87
CA ARG A 28 -7.79 31.50 11.72
C ARG A 28 -7.67 30.01 12.05
N SER A 29 -6.52 29.59 12.58
CA SER A 29 -6.26 28.19 12.93
C SER A 29 -7.18 27.70 14.04
N ALA A 30 -7.40 28.53 15.06
CA ALA A 30 -8.28 28.20 16.18
C ALA A 30 -9.75 28.06 15.75
N PHE A 31 -10.25 28.96 14.89
CA PHE A 31 -11.59 28.84 14.30
C PHE A 31 -11.74 27.55 13.48
N GLN A 32 -10.74 27.21 12.67
CA GLN A 32 -10.77 25.99 11.86
C GLN A 32 -10.77 24.73 12.75
N TYR A 33 -9.99 24.73 13.83
CA TYR A 33 -9.96 23.65 14.81
C TYR A 33 -11.30 23.49 15.52
N GLU A 34 -11.88 24.59 16.02
CA GLU A 34 -13.18 24.58 16.69
C GLU A 34 -14.29 24.09 15.75
N LYS A 35 -14.31 24.60 14.51
CA LYS A 35 -15.24 24.16 13.48
C LYS A 35 -15.12 22.66 13.21
N SER A 36 -13.89 22.15 13.01
CA SER A 36 -13.63 20.72 12.80
C SER A 36 -14.04 19.82 13.98
N LYS A 37 -14.10 20.39 15.20
CA LYS A 37 -14.52 19.69 16.42
C LYS A 37 -16.03 19.74 16.62
N SER A 38 -16.67 20.85 16.24
CA SER A 38 -18.12 21.04 16.34
C SER A 38 -18.89 20.30 15.24
N GLU A 39 -18.30 20.15 14.05
CA GLU A 39 -18.87 19.38 12.97
C GLU A 39 -18.79 17.88 13.32
N ALA A 40 -19.85 17.13 13.01
CA ALA A 40 -19.85 15.70 13.23
C ALA A 40 -18.70 15.06 12.42
N ALA A 41 -17.93 14.18 13.07
CA ALA A 41 -16.82 13.49 12.40
C ALA A 41 -17.31 12.82 11.11
N ASN A 42 -16.65 13.16 9.99
CA ASN A 42 -17.01 12.62 8.69
C ASN A 42 -16.76 11.11 8.67
N PHE A 43 -17.38 10.40 7.72
CA PHE A 43 -17.16 8.95 7.59
C PHE A 43 -15.67 8.60 7.49
N TYR A 44 -14.91 9.39 6.74
CA TYR A 44 -13.45 9.28 6.63
C TYR A 44 -12.77 9.28 8.01
N ASP A 45 -13.09 10.24 8.88
CA ASP A 45 -12.48 10.34 10.22
C ASP A 45 -12.85 9.15 11.10
N LYS A 46 -14.06 8.61 10.94
CA LYS A 46 -14.49 7.40 11.66
C LYS A 46 -13.65 6.19 11.23
N VAL A 47 -13.46 6.00 9.92
CA VAL A 47 -12.63 4.91 9.36
C VAL A 47 -11.19 5.06 9.83
N ASP A 48 -10.62 6.26 9.72
CA ASP A 48 -9.23 6.55 10.12
C ASP A 48 -9.00 6.31 11.62
N ARG A 49 -9.96 6.69 12.49
CA ARG A 49 -9.92 6.37 13.92
C ARG A 49 -9.89 4.87 14.18
N VAL A 50 -10.71 4.08 13.46
CA VAL A 50 -10.72 2.61 13.60
C VAL A 50 -9.41 2.01 13.11
N LEU A 51 -8.88 2.43 11.96
CA LEU A 51 -7.60 1.95 11.44
C LEU A 51 -6.44 2.27 12.39
N LYS A 52 -6.38 3.49 12.94
CA LYS A 52 -5.37 3.89 13.93
C LYS A 52 -5.48 3.07 15.22
N LYS A 53 -6.70 2.82 15.70
CA LYS A 53 -6.94 1.97 16.87
C LYS A 53 -6.48 0.54 16.61
N ASN A 54 -6.89 -0.05 15.48
CA ASN A 54 -6.47 -1.39 15.07
C ASN A 54 -4.94 -1.50 15.01
N ARG A 55 -4.27 -0.56 14.33
CA ARG A 55 -2.81 -0.53 14.23
C ARG A 55 -2.14 -0.51 15.60
N LYS A 56 -2.63 0.33 16.52
CA LYS A 56 -2.12 0.42 17.89
C LYS A 56 -2.27 -0.91 18.64
N ILE A 57 -3.43 -1.54 18.55
CA ILE A 57 -3.71 -2.83 19.20
C ILE A 57 -2.75 -3.90 18.65
N LEU A 58 -2.70 -4.07 17.33
CA LEU A 58 -1.86 -5.08 16.69
C LEU A 58 -0.39 -4.89 17.06
N ARG A 59 0.13 -3.67 17.00
CA ARG A 59 1.51 -3.36 17.39
C ARG A 59 1.81 -3.62 18.86
N THR A 60 0.82 -3.47 19.75
CA THR A 60 1.00 -3.70 21.19
C THR A 60 1.21 -5.19 21.50
N PHE A 61 0.47 -6.05 20.81
CA PHE A 61 0.59 -7.51 20.97
C PHE A 61 1.72 -8.09 20.15
N ASN A 62 2.06 -7.47 19.03
CA ASN A 62 3.08 -7.97 18.12
C ASN A 62 4.49 -7.46 18.45
N LYS A 63 5.07 -7.92 19.57
CA LYS A 63 6.40 -7.47 20.03
C LYS A 63 7.58 -8.28 19.46
N ALA A 64 7.35 -9.53 19.06
CA ALA A 64 8.39 -10.52 18.78
C ALA A 64 8.50 -10.96 17.31
N GLY A 65 7.86 -10.24 16.37
CA GLY A 65 7.80 -10.65 14.98
C GLY A 65 6.51 -11.40 14.69
N THR A 66 6.47 -12.73 14.75
CA THR A 66 5.22 -13.47 14.46
C THR A 66 4.59 -14.00 15.73
N VAL A 67 3.36 -13.58 16.05
CA VAL A 67 2.68 -13.93 17.31
C VAL A 67 1.28 -14.48 17.02
N THR A 68 0.87 -15.52 17.74
CA THR A 68 -0.52 -16.00 17.73
C THR A 68 -1.24 -15.50 18.99
N ILE A 69 -2.42 -14.91 18.81
CA ILE A 69 -3.23 -14.34 19.89
C ILE A 69 -4.69 -14.77 19.76
N SER A 70 -5.38 -14.88 20.90
CA SER A 70 -6.82 -15.15 20.92
C SER A 70 -7.61 -14.01 20.26
N ALA A 71 -8.61 -14.37 19.46
CA ALA A 71 -9.55 -13.45 18.84
C ALA A 71 -10.40 -12.70 19.85
N GLN A 72 -10.78 -13.37 20.95
CA GLN A 72 -11.54 -12.76 22.03
C GLN A 72 -10.75 -11.61 22.66
N LEU A 73 -9.48 -11.83 22.97
CA LEU A 73 -8.61 -10.81 23.57
C LEU A 73 -8.46 -9.56 22.68
N LEU A 74 -8.31 -9.75 21.37
CA LEU A 74 -8.29 -8.63 20.42
C LEU A 74 -9.64 -7.89 20.38
N SER A 75 -10.74 -8.64 20.37
CA SER A 75 -12.11 -8.10 20.34
C SER A 75 -12.41 -7.26 21.60
N GLU A 76 -11.98 -7.70 22.78
CA GLU A 76 -12.11 -6.99 24.05
C GLU A 76 -11.35 -5.64 24.04
N GLN A 77 -10.21 -5.57 23.36
CA GLN A 77 -9.50 -4.31 23.14
C GLN A 77 -10.16 -3.41 22.08
N GLY A 78 -11.22 -3.92 21.44
CA GLY A 78 -12.00 -3.26 20.39
C GLY A 78 -11.28 -3.21 19.05
N PHE A 79 -10.55 -4.28 18.72
CA PHE A 79 -10.06 -4.54 17.36
C PHE A 79 -11.22 -4.88 16.44
N ASN A 80 -11.23 -4.31 15.23
CA ASN A 80 -12.22 -4.62 14.22
C ASN A 80 -11.56 -5.15 12.93
N PRO A 81 -11.64 -6.46 12.63
CA PRO A 81 -10.95 -7.06 11.47
C PRO A 81 -11.52 -6.62 10.12
N LEU A 82 -12.69 -5.97 10.08
CA LEU A 82 -13.30 -5.49 8.83
C LEU A 82 -12.55 -4.28 8.24
N PHE A 83 -11.76 -3.57 9.05
CA PHE A 83 -11.04 -2.38 8.64
C PHE A 83 -9.56 -2.69 8.44
N TYR A 84 -9.17 -2.81 7.17
CA TYR A 84 -7.80 -3.01 6.71
C TYR A 84 -7.50 -2.12 5.51
N THR A 85 -6.21 -1.89 5.25
CA THR A 85 -5.72 -1.01 4.18
C THR A 85 -5.42 -1.77 2.89
N HIS A 86 -4.88 -2.98 3.00
CA HIS A 86 -4.55 -3.83 1.87
C HIS A 86 -4.53 -5.30 2.32
N CYS A 87 -4.52 -6.21 1.35
CA CYS A 87 -4.38 -7.64 1.58
C CYS A 87 -3.32 -8.22 0.64
N CYS A 88 -2.63 -9.26 1.11
CA CYS A 88 -1.61 -9.96 0.34
C CYS A 88 -1.73 -11.47 0.57
N GLN A 89 -1.36 -12.25 -0.42
CA GLN A 89 -1.32 -13.70 -0.30
C GLN A 89 0.12 -14.17 -0.10
N ASP A 90 0.29 -15.14 0.77
CA ASP A 90 1.56 -15.82 0.96
C ASP A 90 1.75 -16.98 -0.06
N GLU A 91 2.91 -17.63 -0.07
CA GLU A 91 3.21 -18.76 -0.97
C GLU A 91 2.25 -19.95 -0.78
N ASN A 92 1.76 -20.14 0.44
CA ASN A 92 0.76 -21.16 0.74
C ASN A 92 -0.68 -20.75 0.39
N GLN A 93 -0.87 -19.72 -0.45
CA GLN A 93 -2.17 -19.13 -0.81
C GLN A 93 -3.00 -18.67 0.41
N LYS A 94 -2.32 -18.36 1.52
CA LYS A 94 -2.95 -17.84 2.73
C LYS A 94 -3.06 -16.32 2.61
N THR A 95 -4.28 -15.81 2.69
CA THR A 95 -4.53 -14.36 2.67
C THR A 95 -4.24 -13.73 4.03
N PHE A 96 -3.36 -12.73 4.03
CA PHE A 96 -3.12 -11.83 5.15
C PHE A 96 -3.75 -10.47 4.87
N TYR A 97 -4.34 -9.89 5.91
CA TYR A 97 -4.93 -8.56 5.88
C TYR A 97 -4.04 -7.62 6.66
N PHE A 98 -3.82 -6.41 6.15
CA PHE A 98 -2.87 -5.47 6.72
C PHE A 98 -3.53 -4.15 7.10
N VAL A 99 -3.22 -3.71 8.31
CA VAL A 99 -3.47 -2.35 8.79
C VAL A 99 -2.13 -1.62 8.80
N TYR A 100 -1.84 -0.91 7.70
CA TYR A 100 -0.52 -0.30 7.46
C TYR A 100 0.60 -1.35 7.53
N ASP A 101 1.48 -1.26 8.54
CA ASP A 101 2.64 -2.11 8.77
C ASP A 101 2.34 -3.38 9.58
N GLN A 102 1.10 -3.59 10.02
CA GLN A 102 0.72 -4.73 10.86
C GLN A 102 -0.28 -5.63 10.14
N GLY A 103 0.15 -6.87 9.89
CA GLY A 103 -0.63 -7.92 9.27
C GLY A 103 -1.33 -8.82 10.29
N PHE A 104 -2.48 -9.33 9.93
CA PHE A 104 -3.20 -10.35 10.67
C PHE A 104 -3.87 -11.35 9.72
N ARG A 105 -4.00 -12.59 10.16
CA ARG A 105 -4.87 -13.59 9.53
C ARG A 105 -5.49 -14.50 10.57
N ARG A 106 -6.61 -15.13 10.25
CA ARG A 106 -7.14 -16.22 11.07
C ARG A 106 -6.23 -17.44 10.94
N LYS A 107 -6.01 -18.14 12.04
CA LYS A 107 -5.18 -19.35 12.05
C LYS A 107 -5.82 -20.44 11.19
N ASP A 108 -7.11 -20.68 11.43
CA ASP A 108 -7.93 -21.64 10.70
C ASP A 108 -9.12 -20.96 10.00
N PRO A 109 -9.59 -21.49 8.86
CA PRO A 109 -10.78 -20.98 8.19
C PRO A 109 -12.09 -21.38 8.88
N ARG A 110 -12.08 -22.52 9.59
CA ARG A 110 -13.27 -23.11 10.24
C ARG A 110 -13.44 -22.66 11.67
N ASP A 111 -12.36 -22.21 12.30
CA ASP A 111 -12.29 -21.83 13.69
C ASP A 111 -11.80 -20.38 13.80
N THR A 112 -12.51 -19.58 14.59
CA THR A 112 -12.29 -18.13 14.71
C THR A 112 -11.52 -17.74 15.96
N ASP A 113 -11.04 -18.72 16.73
CA ASP A 113 -10.53 -18.49 18.07
C ASP A 113 -9.18 -17.77 18.11
N GLN A 114 -8.39 -17.82 17.04
CA GLN A 114 -7.02 -17.29 17.03
C GLN A 114 -6.67 -16.51 15.77
N TYR A 115 -5.96 -15.40 15.97
CA TYR A 115 -5.30 -14.64 14.93
C TYR A 115 -3.79 -14.82 15.00
N ILE A 116 -3.16 -14.90 13.83
CA ILE A 116 -1.71 -14.81 13.66
C ILE A 116 -1.40 -13.40 13.20
N LEU A 117 -0.52 -12.73 13.92
CA LEU A 117 -0.03 -11.38 13.65
C LEU A 117 1.37 -11.45 13.03
N ILE A 118 1.63 -10.60 12.03
CA ILE A 118 2.92 -10.52 11.34
C ILE A 118 3.22 -9.05 10.95
N PRO A 119 4.42 -8.50 11.18
CA PRO A 119 4.83 -7.20 10.71
C PRO A 119 5.06 -7.25 9.21
N TRP A 120 4.82 -6.13 8.53
CA TRP A 120 5.10 -6.02 7.11
C TRP A 120 6.55 -6.38 6.77
N ALA A 121 7.53 -5.96 7.57
CA ALA A 121 8.94 -6.26 7.34
C ALA A 121 9.22 -7.78 7.22
N SER A 122 8.73 -8.57 8.18
CA SER A 122 8.90 -10.03 8.16
C SER A 122 8.13 -10.69 7.02
N PHE A 123 6.99 -10.12 6.62
CA PHE A 123 6.21 -10.61 5.49
C PHE A 123 6.86 -10.27 4.13
N SER A 124 7.42 -9.07 3.97
CA SER A 124 8.07 -8.67 2.72
C SER A 124 9.34 -9.46 2.46
N GLU A 125 10.12 -9.78 3.50
CA GLU A 125 11.30 -10.65 3.39
C GLU A 125 10.93 -12.03 2.81
N SER A 126 9.82 -12.63 3.27
CA SER A 126 9.37 -13.92 2.72
C SER A 126 8.90 -13.82 1.27
N LEU A 127 8.49 -12.65 0.79
CA LEU A 127 8.17 -12.42 -0.61
C LEU A 127 9.42 -12.25 -1.48
N GLU A 128 10.45 -11.55 -1.01
CA GLU A 128 11.67 -11.27 -1.78
C GLU A 128 12.52 -12.52 -2.02
N HIS A 129 12.60 -13.45 -1.07
CA HIS A 129 13.29 -14.73 -1.29
C HIS A 129 12.68 -15.56 -2.45
N LYS A 130 11.45 -15.26 -2.88
CA LYS A 130 10.80 -15.90 -4.03
C LYS A 130 11.17 -15.28 -5.37
N THR A 131 11.44 -13.98 -5.44
CA THR A 131 11.77 -13.34 -6.71
C THR A 131 13.14 -13.82 -7.21
N LEU A 132 14.06 -14.11 -6.29
CA LEU A 132 15.39 -14.65 -6.56
C LEU A 132 15.37 -16.16 -6.91
N THR A 133 14.49 -16.95 -6.31
CA THR A 133 14.36 -18.40 -6.61
C THR A 133 13.53 -18.66 -7.87
N ASN A 134 12.54 -17.82 -8.18
CA ASN A 134 11.74 -17.92 -9.41
C ASN A 134 12.42 -17.30 -10.64
N SER A 135 13.36 -16.37 -10.48
CA SER A 135 14.23 -15.91 -11.58
C SER A 135 15.19 -17.01 -12.04
N SER A 136 15.71 -17.83 -11.12
CA SER A 136 16.56 -18.99 -11.50
C SER A 136 15.82 -20.13 -12.23
N SER A 137 14.48 -20.24 -12.15
CA SER A 137 13.75 -21.27 -12.92
C SER A 137 13.19 -20.78 -14.25
N LYS A 138 13.05 -19.47 -14.47
CA LYS A 138 12.64 -18.93 -15.78
C LYS A 138 13.83 -18.62 -16.69
N ASP A 139 14.99 -18.28 -16.14
CA ASP A 139 16.18 -18.00 -16.96
C ASP A 139 16.86 -19.26 -17.52
N VAL A 140 16.69 -20.42 -16.87
CA VAL A 140 17.24 -21.71 -17.37
C VAL A 140 16.41 -22.28 -18.53
N ILE A 141 15.09 -22.07 -18.55
CA ILE A 141 14.22 -22.57 -19.63
C ILE A 141 14.32 -21.67 -20.88
N VAL A 142 14.44 -20.35 -20.70
CA VAL A 142 14.62 -19.43 -21.84
C VAL A 142 15.99 -19.62 -22.48
N THR A 143 17.06 -19.85 -21.72
CA THR A 143 18.40 -20.09 -22.31
C THR A 143 18.56 -21.46 -22.97
N LYS A 144 17.88 -22.53 -22.49
CA LYS A 144 17.87 -23.83 -23.17
C LYS A 144 17.11 -23.80 -24.51
N ALA A 145 15.95 -23.13 -24.56
CA ALA A 145 15.16 -23.02 -25.79
C ALA A 145 15.84 -22.16 -26.89
N ILE A 146 16.66 -21.17 -26.51
CA ILE A 146 17.43 -20.35 -27.46
C ILE A 146 18.65 -21.12 -28.01
N LYS A 147 19.21 -22.08 -27.24
CA LYS A 147 20.36 -22.88 -27.67
C LYS A 147 19.97 -24.00 -28.63
N GLU A 148 18.77 -24.57 -28.51
CA GLU A 148 18.27 -25.61 -29.43
C GLU A 148 17.81 -25.04 -30.79
N LYS A 149 17.31 -23.79 -30.82
CA LYS A 149 16.91 -23.13 -32.08
C LYS A 149 18.06 -22.56 -32.91
N LYS A 150 19.28 -22.46 -32.35
CA LYS A 150 20.48 -22.01 -33.10
C LYS A 150 21.24 -23.15 -33.79
N THR A 151 20.97 -24.41 -33.47
CA THR A 151 21.67 -25.56 -34.07
C THR A 151 21.03 -26.08 -35.37
N GLN A 152 19.80 -25.64 -35.70
CA GLN A 152 19.10 -26.08 -36.93
C GLN A 152 19.15 -25.09 -38.11
N ASN A 153 19.61 -23.84 -37.90
CA ASN A 153 19.74 -22.83 -38.98
C ASN A 153 21.19 -22.64 -39.46
N GLY A 154 22.09 -23.60 -39.19
CA GLY A 154 23.53 -23.52 -39.45
C GLY A 154 24.10 -24.40 -40.57
N GLN A 155 23.26 -25.05 -41.38
CA GLN A 155 23.65 -25.74 -42.62
C GLN A 155 22.46 -25.53 -43.58
N ILE A 156 22.51 -24.61 -44.54
CA ILE A 156 22.98 -24.86 -45.90
C ILE A 156 23.33 -23.48 -46.52
N GLN A 157 24.61 -23.23 -46.73
CA GLN A 157 25.06 -22.35 -47.81
C GLN A 157 26.03 -23.16 -48.67
N GLN A 158 26.03 -22.80 -49.96
CA GLN A 158 27.01 -23.14 -51.01
C GLN A 158 26.64 -24.32 -51.92
N THR A 159 26.05 -23.99 -53.06
CA THR A 159 26.43 -24.40 -54.44
C THR A 159 25.54 -23.55 -55.38
N LYS A 160 25.90 -22.92 -56.51
CA LYS A 160 27.09 -22.84 -57.36
C LYS A 160 27.14 -21.46 -58.06
N LYS A 161 28.35 -21.18 -58.55
CA LYS A 161 28.80 -20.12 -59.46
C LYS A 161 27.97 -19.98 -60.74
N GLY A 162 27.84 -18.75 -61.23
CA GLY A 162 27.46 -18.40 -62.60
C GLY A 162 27.70 -16.91 -62.85
N GLN A 163 28.68 -16.60 -63.70
CA GLN A 163 29.19 -15.26 -64.03
C GLN A 163 28.61 -14.83 -65.42
N PRO A 164 28.98 -13.69 -66.03
CA PRO A 164 28.16 -12.48 -66.10
C PRO A 164 27.74 -12.07 -67.54
N SER A 165 26.75 -11.19 -67.63
CA SER A 165 26.51 -10.25 -68.75
C SER A 165 25.57 -9.18 -68.21
N GLY A 166 25.63 -7.90 -68.52
CA GLY A 166 26.26 -7.18 -69.60
C GLY A 166 25.48 -5.86 -69.73
N GLN A 167 26.06 -4.80 -69.17
CA GLN A 167 25.97 -3.39 -69.61
C GLN A 167 24.69 -2.53 -69.41
N PRO A 168 24.90 -1.20 -69.34
CA PRO A 168 23.98 -0.22 -68.74
C PRO A 168 23.21 0.58 -69.81
N PHE A 169 22.25 1.42 -69.41
CA PHE A 169 22.10 2.83 -69.82
C PHE A 169 20.75 3.41 -69.32
N LEU A 170 20.86 4.60 -68.71
CA LEU A 170 19.83 5.63 -68.43
C LEU A 170 18.66 5.28 -67.50
#